data_AF-W7WWP1-F1
#
_entry.id   AF-W7WWP1-F1
#
_cell.length_a   1.000
_cell.length_b   1.000
_cell.length_c   1.000
_cell.angle_alpha   90.00
_cell.angle_beta   90.00
_cell.angle_gamma   90.00
#
_symmetry.space_group_name_H-M   'P 1'
#
loop_
_entity.id
_entity.type
_entity.pdbx_description
1 polymer ?
#
loop_
_entity_poly.entity_id
_entity_poly.type
_entity_poly.pdbx_seq_one_letter_code
_entity_poly.pdbx_strand_id
1 'polypeptide(L)'
;MIVSPCLEARPCPALLVTAPASGQGKTTVTAALAHSHRSQGRRVRVFKTGPDFLDPMVLECASGAPVQQLDLWMGGAAHCAGLLHSAAAQADLILVEGVMGLHDGTPSSADLALHFGLPVLAVIDASAMAQTFGAVAHGLATYRPGLRLTGVLANRVGSAGHAQMLHESLPAGIAWYGALPRGEHYALPSRHLGLVQAGEVGDMAQRIAAAAQALGDSGALPMPPAVDFDAPPTSASAALPSTLAGVTIAIARDAAFSFLYRSNLDTLRALGAELCFFSPLANQPVPAGAHALYLPGGYPELHLPALAGNTASRESICAHHAAGRPLVAECGGMLALLESLTDAAGHRAPMLGLLPGPRGNGGPPRQPRYAQPGAARRRGAWAHLPPRAHRRALACRAAHAGPAAPRPA
;
A
#
# COMPACT_ATOMS: atom_id res chain seq x y z
N MET A 1 5.10 19.67 42.05
CA MET A 1 4.98 19.82 40.59
C MET A 1 5.49 18.53 39.95
N ILE A 2 4.59 17.66 39.53
CA ILE A 2 4.96 16.51 38.69
C ILE A 2 5.24 17.11 37.33
N VAL A 3 6.51 17.13 36.94
CA VAL A 3 6.92 17.52 35.59
C VAL A 3 6.33 16.47 34.67
N SER A 4 5.30 16.82 33.90
CA SER A 4 4.84 15.99 32.78
C SER A 4 6.07 15.67 31.93
N PRO A 5 6.34 14.41 31.56
CA PRO A 5 7.42 14.13 30.63
C PRO A 5 7.10 14.89 29.35
N CYS A 6 7.97 15.84 28.98
CA CYS A 6 7.90 16.46 27.68
C CYS A 6 7.93 15.31 26.65
N LEU A 7 6.89 15.25 25.83
CA LEU A 7 6.82 14.42 24.65
C LEU A 7 7.94 14.90 23.70
N GLU A 8 9.15 14.36 23.84
CA GLU A 8 10.31 14.84 23.12
C GLU A 8 10.18 14.57 21.61
N ALA A 9 10.26 15.65 20.82
CA ALA A 9 10.35 15.55 19.37
C ALA A 9 11.62 14.78 18.96
N ARG A 10 11.50 13.97 17.91
CA ARG A 10 12.62 13.16 17.40
C ARG A 10 13.03 13.65 16.02
N PRO A 11 14.17 14.36 15.89
CA PRO A 11 14.69 14.77 14.59
C PRO A 11 15.16 13.55 13.81
N CYS A 12 14.71 13.41 12.56
CA CYS A 12 15.23 12.40 11.64
C CYS A 12 15.20 12.93 10.20
N PRO A 13 16.28 12.74 9.40
CA PRO A 13 16.21 12.97 7.97
C PRO A 13 15.02 12.24 7.36
N ALA A 14 14.17 12.98 6.65
CA ALA A 14 12.98 12.42 6.05
C ALA A 14 12.75 12.96 4.65
N LEU A 15 12.16 12.17 3.77
CA LEU A 15 11.83 12.60 2.41
C LEU A 15 10.56 11.93 1.91
N LEU A 16 9.61 12.72 1.42
CA LEU A 16 8.47 12.21 0.68
C LEU A 16 8.80 12.12 -0.82
N VAL A 17 8.87 10.90 -1.35
CA VAL A 17 9.10 10.63 -2.77
C VAL A 17 7.76 10.57 -3.49
N THR A 18 7.51 11.50 -4.40
CA THR A 18 6.25 11.64 -5.13
C THR A 18 6.47 11.75 -6.63
N ALA A 19 5.43 12.06 -7.40
CA ALA A 19 5.49 12.26 -8.84
C ALA A 19 4.34 13.18 -9.32
N PRO A 20 4.40 13.71 -10.55
CA PRO A 20 3.26 14.42 -11.15
C PRO A 20 2.06 13.50 -11.46
N ALA A 21 2.30 12.19 -11.62
CA ALA A 21 1.28 11.20 -11.91
C ALA A 21 1.73 9.76 -11.51
N SER A 22 0.82 8.79 -11.67
CA SER A 22 1.18 7.36 -11.63
C SER A 22 2.11 6.97 -12.80
N GLY A 23 2.87 5.88 -12.65
CA GLY A 23 3.73 5.34 -13.71
C GLY A 23 5.04 6.11 -13.98
N GLN A 24 5.33 7.15 -13.20
CA GLN A 24 6.55 7.96 -13.30
C GLN A 24 7.81 7.27 -12.72
N GLY A 25 7.64 6.13 -12.04
CA GLY A 25 8.73 5.32 -11.49
C GLY A 25 9.11 5.62 -10.03
N LYS A 26 8.17 6.16 -9.23
CA LYS A 26 8.34 6.39 -7.79
C LYS A 26 8.96 5.17 -7.08
N THR A 27 8.34 4.00 -7.22
CA THR A 27 8.77 2.77 -6.52
C THR A 27 10.17 2.31 -6.87
N THR A 28 10.56 2.39 -8.14
CA THR A 28 11.94 2.10 -8.55
C THR A 28 12.92 3.07 -7.90
N VAL A 29 12.60 4.36 -7.90
CA VAL A 29 13.47 5.39 -7.33
C VAL A 29 13.52 5.31 -5.80
N THR A 30 12.40 5.16 -5.12
CA THR A 30 12.36 4.98 -3.66
C THR A 30 13.15 3.73 -3.26
N ALA A 31 12.99 2.61 -3.98
CA ALA A 31 13.76 1.40 -3.75
C ALA A 31 15.26 1.62 -3.97
N ALA A 32 15.66 2.31 -5.04
CA ALA A 32 17.06 2.64 -5.32
C ALA A 32 17.67 3.52 -4.22
N LEU A 33 16.95 4.56 -3.77
CA LEU A 33 17.35 5.43 -2.67
C LEU A 33 17.50 4.65 -1.36
N ALA A 34 16.50 3.83 -1.02
CA ALA A 34 16.52 3.02 0.19
C ALA A 34 17.69 2.04 0.20
N HIS A 35 17.92 1.34 -0.92
CA HIS A 35 19.02 0.40 -1.07
C HIS A 35 20.39 1.10 -1.01
N SER A 36 20.54 2.24 -1.70
CA SER A 36 21.78 3.02 -1.70
C SER A 36 22.17 3.51 -0.30
N HIS A 37 21.21 4.03 0.47
CA HIS A 37 21.49 4.44 1.85
C HIS A 37 21.75 3.26 2.78
N ARG A 38 21.04 2.15 2.60
CA ARG A 38 21.29 0.91 3.35
C ARG A 38 22.66 0.32 3.07
N SER A 39 23.11 0.31 1.82
CA SER A 39 24.45 -0.20 1.45
C SER A 39 25.59 0.65 2.05
N GLN A 40 25.29 1.90 2.41
CA GLN A 40 26.17 2.79 3.18
C GLN A 40 26.07 2.57 4.70
N GLY A 41 25.37 1.52 5.17
CA GLY A 41 25.24 1.17 6.58
C GLY A 41 24.16 1.92 7.36
N ARG A 42 23.30 2.71 6.69
CA ARG A 42 22.21 3.46 7.35
C ARG A 42 20.99 2.58 7.59
N ARG A 43 20.31 2.79 8.72
CA ARG A 43 19.01 2.21 9.03
C ARG A 43 17.93 3.02 8.32
N VAL A 44 17.42 2.49 7.22
CA VAL A 44 16.36 3.13 6.42
C VAL A 44 15.00 2.57 6.82
N ARG A 45 14.05 3.44 7.16
CA ARG A 45 12.64 3.07 7.30
C ARG A 45 11.84 3.66 6.15
N VAL A 46 11.04 2.82 5.50
CA VAL A 46 10.20 3.25 4.38
C VAL A 46 8.73 3.11 4.78
N PHE A 47 7.93 4.09 4.38
CA PHE A 47 6.48 4.06 4.47
C PHE A 47 5.87 4.24 3.08
N LYS A 48 4.67 3.73 2.90
CA LYS A 48 3.89 3.90 1.68
C LYS A 48 2.61 4.66 1.97
N THR A 49 2.35 5.74 1.24
CA THR A 49 1.05 6.40 1.31
C THR A 49 -0.01 5.56 0.63
N GLY A 50 -1.20 5.48 1.23
CA GLY A 50 -2.37 4.81 0.66
C GLY A 50 -2.49 3.31 0.98
N PRO A 51 -3.64 2.70 0.63
CA PRO A 51 -3.94 1.28 0.81
C PRO A 51 -3.23 0.39 -0.23
N ASP A 52 -1.91 0.46 -0.34
CA ASP A 52 -1.12 -0.34 -1.27
C ASP A 52 -0.53 -1.59 -0.59
N PHE A 53 -0.36 -2.68 -1.35
CA PHE A 53 0.24 -3.93 -0.88
C PHE A 53 1.50 -4.34 -1.65
N LEU A 54 1.64 -3.91 -2.90
CA LEU A 54 2.66 -4.41 -3.82
C LEU A 54 3.92 -3.56 -3.73
N ASP A 55 3.78 -2.23 -3.72
CA ASP A 55 4.90 -1.31 -3.56
C ASP A 55 5.62 -1.57 -2.23
N PRO A 56 4.92 -1.71 -1.06
CA PRO A 56 5.56 -2.10 0.19
C PRO A 56 6.44 -3.33 0.09
N MET A 57 6.03 -4.40 -0.60
CA MET A 57 6.83 -5.62 -0.73
C MET A 57 8.18 -5.38 -1.44
N VAL A 58 8.18 -4.51 -2.47
CA VAL A 58 9.42 -4.12 -3.16
C VAL A 58 10.29 -3.25 -2.26
N LEU A 59 9.68 -2.30 -1.56
CA LEU A 59 10.37 -1.38 -0.66
C LEU A 59 10.93 -2.07 0.59
N GLU A 60 10.31 -3.16 1.05
CA GLU A 60 10.83 -4.05 2.10
C GLU A 60 12.11 -4.75 1.65
N CYS A 61 12.16 -5.25 0.40
CA CYS A 61 13.36 -5.83 -0.18
C CYS A 61 14.51 -4.80 -0.22
N ALA A 62 14.20 -3.57 -0.65
CA ALA A 62 15.17 -2.49 -0.74
C ALA A 62 15.72 -2.05 0.63
N SER A 63 14.82 -1.70 1.55
CA SER A 63 15.18 -1.16 2.87
C SER A 63 15.66 -2.22 3.86
N GLY A 64 15.31 -3.49 3.65
CA GLY A 64 15.58 -4.57 4.59
C GLY A 64 14.76 -4.49 5.88
N ALA A 65 13.73 -3.64 5.91
CA ALA A 65 12.86 -3.44 7.05
C ALA A 65 11.38 -3.44 6.60
N PRO A 66 10.43 -3.81 7.47
CA PRO A 66 9.01 -3.77 7.14
C PRO A 66 8.54 -2.39 6.70
N VAL A 67 7.67 -2.36 5.68
CA VAL A 67 7.09 -1.13 5.14
C VAL A 67 5.61 -1.04 5.51
N GLN A 68 5.27 0.02 6.23
CA GLN A 68 3.92 0.26 6.71
C GLN A 68 3.25 1.37 5.91
N GLN A 69 1.92 1.36 5.93
CA GLN A 69 1.11 2.36 5.28
C GLN A 69 1.00 3.62 6.14
N LEU A 70 1.14 4.79 5.52
CA LEU A 70 0.79 6.09 6.09
C LEU A 70 -0.41 6.64 5.35
N ASP A 71 -1.58 6.53 5.96
CA ASP A 71 -2.82 6.98 5.35
C ASP A 71 -3.65 7.79 6.35
N LEU A 72 -3.84 9.07 6.03
CA LEU A 72 -4.58 10.02 6.86
C LEU A 72 -6.08 9.70 6.94
N TRP A 73 -6.62 8.90 6.01
CA TRP A 73 -8.02 8.49 6.01
C TRP A 73 -8.24 7.18 6.77
N MET A 74 -7.38 6.17 6.57
CA MET A 74 -7.49 4.86 7.24
C MET A 74 -7.00 4.89 8.68
N GLY A 75 -5.78 5.36 8.89
CA GLY A 75 -5.15 5.38 10.21
C GLY A 75 -5.41 6.69 10.97
N GLY A 76 -5.65 7.78 10.24
CA GLY A 76 -5.76 9.10 10.83
C GLY A 76 -4.39 9.72 11.17
N ALA A 77 -4.41 11.03 11.44
CA ALA A 77 -3.22 11.82 11.76
C ALA A 77 -2.43 11.28 12.96
N ALA A 78 -3.12 10.94 14.06
CA ALA A 78 -2.47 10.48 15.28
C ALA A 78 -1.74 9.14 15.11
N HIS A 79 -2.32 8.20 14.36
CA HIS A 79 -1.66 6.93 14.04
C HIS A 79 -0.41 7.16 13.18
N CYS A 80 -0.54 7.97 12.12
CA CYS A 80 0.57 8.30 11.24
C CYS A 80 1.71 8.99 12.01
N ALA A 81 1.39 9.93 12.91
CA ALA A 81 2.35 10.57 13.80
C ALA A 81 3.09 9.55 14.68
N GLY A 82 2.36 8.61 15.30
CA GLY A 82 2.95 7.56 16.13
C GLY A 82 3.91 6.64 15.35
N LEU A 83 3.56 6.28 14.11
CA LEU A 83 4.43 5.50 13.24
C LEU A 83 5.72 6.24 12.87
N LEU A 84 5.60 7.51 12.46
CA LEU A 84 6.74 8.36 12.11
C LEU A 84 7.66 8.61 13.32
N HIS A 85 7.09 8.97 14.47
CA HIS A 85 7.83 9.19 15.71
C HIS A 85 8.56 7.92 16.18
N SER A 86 7.92 6.75 16.07
CA SER A 86 8.55 5.48 16.43
C SER A 86 9.67 5.10 15.45
N ALA A 87 9.51 5.39 14.15
CA ALA A 87 10.57 5.19 13.17
C ALA A 87 11.75 6.14 13.39
N ALA A 88 11.49 7.42 13.70
CA ALA A 88 12.52 8.43 13.95
C ALA A 88 13.44 8.07 15.13
N ALA A 89 12.97 7.25 16.07
CA ALA A 89 13.75 6.76 17.21
C ALA A 89 14.90 5.81 16.83
N GLN A 90 14.79 5.16 15.67
CA GLN A 90 15.63 4.01 15.30
C GLN A 90 16.15 4.08 13.86
N ALA A 91 15.70 5.07 13.08
CA ALA A 91 16.09 5.26 11.69
C ALA A 91 17.11 6.38 11.56
N ASP A 92 18.06 6.20 10.64
CA ASP A 92 18.96 7.26 10.21
C ASP A 92 18.37 8.02 9.00
N LEU A 93 17.37 7.43 8.34
CA LEU A 93 16.60 8.02 7.23
C LEU A 93 15.19 7.43 7.18
N ILE A 94 14.19 8.30 7.03
CA ILE A 94 12.82 7.94 6.71
C ILE A 94 12.51 8.32 5.25
N LEU A 95 12.04 7.35 4.47
CA LEU A 95 11.47 7.61 3.15
C LEU A 95 9.97 7.36 3.19
N VAL A 96 9.19 8.24 2.58
CA VAL A 96 7.75 8.07 2.43
C VAL A 96 7.41 8.09 0.95
N GLU A 97 6.98 6.97 0.40
CA GLU A 97 6.53 6.91 -0.99
C GLU A 97 5.08 7.37 -1.12
N GLY A 98 4.85 8.41 -1.90
CA GLY A 98 3.53 8.91 -2.23
C GLY A 98 2.69 7.94 -3.06
N VAL A 99 1.39 8.19 -3.12
CA VAL A 99 0.43 7.50 -4.00
C VAL A 99 0.00 8.43 -5.13
N MET A 100 -0.33 7.87 -6.31
CA MET A 100 -0.77 8.63 -7.49
C MET A 100 0.17 9.81 -7.82
N GLY A 101 -0.34 10.93 -8.36
CA GLY A 101 0.36 12.20 -8.40
C GLY A 101 0.31 12.94 -7.04
N LEU A 102 1.24 13.87 -6.83
CA LEU A 102 1.42 14.62 -5.58
C LEU A 102 0.12 15.24 -5.04
N HIS A 103 -0.70 15.78 -5.92
CA HIS A 103 -1.95 16.48 -5.56
C HIS A 103 -3.20 15.62 -5.77
N ASP A 104 -3.06 14.37 -6.20
CA ASP A 104 -4.20 13.52 -6.53
C ASP A 104 -4.78 12.84 -5.28
N GLY A 105 -6.11 12.81 -5.19
CA GLY A 105 -6.84 12.17 -4.10
C GLY A 105 -7.25 13.14 -2.99
N THR A 106 -8.02 12.62 -2.03
CA THR A 106 -8.44 13.38 -0.84
C THR A 106 -8.61 12.42 0.34
N PRO A 107 -7.60 12.32 1.23
CA PRO A 107 -6.32 13.04 1.23
C PRO A 107 -5.36 12.63 0.11
N SER A 108 -4.48 13.54 -0.29
CA SER A 108 -3.39 13.38 -1.27
C SER A 108 -2.02 13.25 -0.59
N SER A 109 -0.98 12.90 -1.36
CA SER A 109 0.40 12.88 -0.85
C SER A 109 0.88 14.26 -0.37
N ALA A 110 0.38 15.35 -0.98
CA ALA A 110 0.65 16.72 -0.56
C ALA A 110 0.01 17.05 0.81
N ASP A 111 -1.17 16.49 1.11
CA ASP A 111 -1.79 16.67 2.44
C ASP A 111 -0.94 16.04 3.52
N LEU A 112 -0.40 14.84 3.27
CA LEU A 112 0.53 14.16 4.19
C LEU A 112 1.80 14.99 4.41
N ALA A 113 2.41 15.48 3.31
CA ALA A 113 3.63 16.26 3.38
C ALA A 113 3.44 17.58 4.16
N LEU A 114 2.35 18.29 3.92
CA LEU A 114 2.01 19.50 4.68
C LEU A 114 1.74 19.20 6.15
N HIS A 115 1.00 18.13 6.43
CA HIS A 115 0.61 17.78 7.80
C HIS A 115 1.81 17.43 8.68
N PHE A 116 2.81 16.74 8.13
CA PHE A 116 4.01 16.31 8.86
C PHE A 116 5.27 17.11 8.51
N GLY A 117 5.15 18.22 7.77
CA GLY A 117 6.30 19.04 7.37
C GLY A 117 7.34 18.33 6.52
N LEU A 118 6.96 17.26 5.80
CA LEU A 118 7.90 16.43 5.04
C LEU A 118 8.42 17.20 3.81
N PRO A 119 9.75 17.28 3.61
CA PRO A 119 10.30 17.75 2.35
C PRO A 119 9.95 16.77 1.22
N VAL A 120 9.74 17.30 0.02
CA VAL A 120 9.24 16.54 -1.13
C VAL A 120 10.30 16.43 -2.22
N LEU A 121 10.53 15.21 -2.69
CA LEU A 121 11.26 14.88 -3.91
C LEU A 121 10.27 14.43 -4.98
N ALA A 122 10.20 15.14 -6.11
CA ALA A 122 9.38 14.70 -7.24
C ALA A 122 10.19 13.89 -8.25
N VAL A 123 9.74 12.66 -8.50
CA VAL A 123 10.23 11.79 -9.57
C VAL A 123 9.41 12.08 -10.83
N ILE A 124 10.09 12.48 -11.89
CA ILE A 124 9.46 12.85 -13.16
C ILE A 124 10.03 11.96 -14.27
N ASP A 125 9.16 11.28 -15.01
CA ASP A 125 9.54 10.55 -16.22
C ASP A 125 9.97 11.54 -17.29
N ALA A 126 11.26 11.54 -17.61
CA ALA A 126 11.86 12.44 -18.58
C ALA A 126 11.97 11.83 -19.99
N SER A 127 11.44 10.63 -20.24
CA SER A 127 11.66 9.89 -21.49
C SER A 127 11.24 10.63 -22.76
N ALA A 128 10.30 11.55 -22.67
CA ALA A 128 9.75 12.30 -23.80
C ALA A 128 9.68 13.82 -23.54
N MET A 129 10.59 14.38 -22.74
CA MET A 129 10.65 15.82 -22.46
C MET A 129 12.09 16.32 -22.36
N ALA A 130 12.27 17.63 -22.56
CA ALA A 130 13.50 18.36 -22.24
C ALA A 130 13.15 19.51 -21.28
N GLN A 131 13.10 20.77 -21.72
CA GLN A 131 12.88 21.92 -20.85
C GLN A 131 11.51 21.94 -20.15
N THR A 132 10.50 21.25 -20.70
CA THR A 132 9.20 21.03 -20.04
C THR A 132 9.36 20.37 -18.66
N PHE A 133 10.43 19.62 -18.42
CA PHE A 133 10.79 19.08 -17.12
C PHE A 133 10.85 20.17 -16.04
N GLY A 134 11.57 21.27 -16.32
CA GLY A 134 11.66 22.43 -15.44
C GLY A 134 10.31 23.10 -15.19
N ALA A 135 9.45 23.20 -16.21
CA ALA A 135 8.11 23.76 -16.08
C ALA A 135 7.20 22.91 -15.18
N VAL A 136 7.26 21.58 -15.31
CA VAL A 136 6.53 20.64 -14.44
C VAL A 136 7.06 20.74 -13.01
N ALA A 137 8.38 20.74 -12.81
CA ALA A 137 8.99 20.90 -11.51
C ALA A 137 8.57 22.23 -10.84
N HIS A 138 8.57 23.32 -11.60
CA HIS A 138 8.10 24.63 -11.14
C HIS A 138 6.63 24.61 -10.71
N GLY A 139 5.77 24.00 -11.54
CA GLY A 139 4.35 23.85 -11.22
C GLY A 139 4.13 23.05 -9.95
N LEU A 140 4.79 21.90 -9.80
CA LEU A 140 4.69 21.08 -8.58
C LEU A 140 5.18 21.82 -7.32
N ALA A 141 6.21 22.66 -7.45
CA ALA A 141 6.77 23.42 -6.34
C ALA A 141 5.88 24.60 -5.91
N THR A 142 5.14 25.22 -6.84
CA THR A 142 4.41 26.48 -6.57
C THR A 142 2.89 26.33 -6.52
N TYR A 143 2.34 25.22 -7.02
CA TYR A 143 0.89 25.01 -7.13
C TYR A 143 0.17 25.06 -5.78
N ARG A 144 0.78 24.53 -4.72
CA ARG A 144 0.17 24.47 -3.38
C ARG A 144 1.00 25.24 -2.34
N PRO A 145 0.46 26.32 -1.73
CA PRO A 145 1.17 27.08 -0.71
C PRO A 145 1.60 26.22 0.49
N GLY A 146 2.81 26.50 1.01
CA GLY A 146 3.38 25.82 2.18
C GLY A 146 4.06 24.48 1.88
N LEU A 147 3.87 23.90 0.69
CA LEU A 147 4.50 22.64 0.32
C LEU A 147 5.99 22.86 0.02
N ARG A 148 6.86 22.03 0.61
CA ARG A 148 8.32 22.17 0.49
C ARG A 148 8.87 21.16 -0.52
N LEU A 149 8.78 21.46 -1.81
CA LEU A 149 9.48 20.68 -2.84
C LEU A 149 10.97 21.03 -2.81
N THR A 150 11.78 20.12 -2.28
CA THR A 150 13.22 20.33 -2.10
C THR A 150 14.04 19.95 -3.32
N GLY A 151 13.50 19.09 -4.19
CA GLY A 151 14.20 18.71 -5.39
C GLY A 151 13.41 17.81 -6.32
N VAL A 152 14.05 17.47 -7.43
CA VAL A 152 13.52 16.55 -8.43
C VAL A 152 14.56 15.53 -8.86
N LEU A 153 14.08 14.36 -9.25
CA LEU A 153 14.88 13.29 -9.84
C LEU A 153 14.27 12.91 -11.18
N ALA A 154 15.10 12.95 -12.22
CA ALA A 154 14.68 12.58 -13.57
C ALA A 154 14.75 11.06 -13.76
N ASN A 155 13.67 10.44 -14.22
CA ASN A 155 13.63 9.01 -14.50
C ASN A 155 13.58 8.75 -16.01
N ARG A 156 14.03 7.56 -16.45
CA ARG A 156 14.06 7.13 -17.85
C ARG A 156 14.84 8.09 -18.77
N VAL A 157 15.93 8.65 -18.25
CA VAL A 157 16.77 9.60 -19.00
C VAL A 157 17.52 8.89 -20.13
N GLY A 158 17.59 9.53 -21.30
CA GLY A 158 18.14 8.93 -22.51
C GLY A 158 19.66 8.98 -22.65
N SER A 159 20.32 9.99 -22.07
CA SER A 159 21.78 10.16 -22.13
C SER A 159 22.28 11.19 -21.10
N ALA A 160 23.59 11.31 -20.92
CA ALA A 160 24.18 12.33 -20.05
C ALA A 160 23.88 13.76 -20.53
N GLY A 161 23.96 14.02 -21.85
CA GLY A 161 23.58 15.31 -22.41
C GLY A 161 22.09 15.63 -22.21
N HIS A 162 21.23 14.61 -22.27
CA HIS A 162 19.83 14.77 -21.90
C HIS A 162 19.67 15.13 -20.41
N ALA A 163 20.35 14.42 -19.50
CA ALA A 163 20.34 14.76 -18.07
C ALA A 163 20.75 16.22 -17.82
N GLN A 164 21.78 16.70 -18.52
CA GLN A 164 22.24 18.08 -18.42
C GLN A 164 21.16 19.08 -18.88
N MET A 165 20.51 18.85 -20.03
CA MET A 165 19.43 19.71 -20.51
C MET A 165 18.25 19.78 -19.51
N LEU A 166 17.92 18.66 -18.85
CA LEU A 166 16.88 18.61 -17.83
C LEU A 166 17.29 19.42 -16.59
N HIS A 167 18.53 19.24 -16.13
CA HIS A 167 19.07 19.97 -14.98
C HIS A 167 19.11 21.48 -15.24
N GLU A 168 19.61 21.91 -16.41
CA GLU A 168 19.67 23.33 -16.80
C GLU A 168 18.29 23.98 -16.92
N SER A 169 17.23 23.18 -17.15
CA SER A 169 15.85 23.71 -17.20
C SER A 169 15.26 24.02 -15.82
N LEU A 170 15.92 23.60 -14.73
CA LEU A 170 15.36 23.75 -13.39
C LEU A 170 15.34 25.20 -12.92
N PRO A 171 14.23 25.66 -12.32
CA PRO A 171 14.18 26.97 -11.68
C PRO A 171 15.08 26.98 -10.44
N ALA A 172 15.54 28.18 -10.06
CA ALA A 172 16.28 28.37 -8.83
C ALA A 172 15.49 27.88 -7.60
N GLY A 173 16.18 27.24 -6.65
CA GLY A 173 15.59 26.73 -5.41
C GLY A 173 15.08 25.29 -5.46
N ILE A 174 15.08 24.64 -6.63
CA ILE A 174 14.80 23.20 -6.75
C ILE A 174 16.13 22.45 -6.96
N ALA A 175 16.50 21.58 -6.00
CA ALA A 175 17.73 20.82 -6.12
C ALA A 175 17.60 19.65 -7.13
N TRP A 176 18.68 19.38 -7.85
CA TRP A 176 18.82 18.20 -8.71
C TRP A 176 19.26 17.00 -7.87
N TYR A 177 18.42 15.96 -7.80
CA TYR A 177 18.70 14.72 -7.06
C TYR A 177 19.28 13.61 -7.96
N GLY A 178 19.62 13.93 -9.21
CA GLY A 178 20.19 12.97 -10.15
C GLY A 178 19.21 12.54 -11.23
N ALA A 179 19.71 11.63 -12.07
CA ALA A 179 18.99 11.07 -13.20
C ALA A 179 19.15 9.55 -13.21
N LEU A 180 18.03 8.83 -13.20
CA LEU A 180 18.00 7.41 -13.48
C LEU A 180 17.86 7.21 -15.00
N PRO A 181 18.83 6.56 -15.67
CA PRO A 181 18.73 6.28 -17.09
C PRO A 181 17.54 5.35 -17.41
N ARG A 182 17.24 5.21 -18.69
CA ARG A 182 16.33 4.14 -19.14
C ARG A 182 17.09 2.80 -19.15
N GLY A 183 16.56 1.79 -18.46
CA GLY A 183 17.14 0.44 -18.46
C GLY A 183 16.13 -0.64 -18.08
N GLU A 184 16.11 -1.74 -18.84
CA GLU A 184 15.19 -2.87 -18.59
C GLU A 184 15.66 -3.77 -17.44
N HIS A 185 16.96 -3.77 -17.16
CA HIS A 185 17.61 -4.59 -16.14
C HIS A 185 17.32 -4.14 -14.70
N TYR A 186 16.71 -2.97 -14.52
CA TYR A 186 16.17 -2.51 -13.22
C TYR A 186 14.70 -2.06 -13.31
N ALA A 187 14.03 -2.32 -14.44
CA ALA A 187 12.60 -2.10 -14.54
C ALA A 187 11.87 -3.07 -13.61
N LEU A 188 10.94 -2.54 -12.80
CA LEU A 188 10.09 -3.37 -11.95
C LEU A 188 8.93 -3.93 -12.81
N PRO A 189 8.75 -5.25 -12.86
CA PRO A 189 7.69 -5.85 -13.67
C PRO A 189 6.30 -5.48 -13.13
N SER A 190 5.38 -5.20 -14.04
CA SER A 190 4.00 -4.81 -13.72
C SER A 190 2.97 -5.70 -14.42
N ARG A 191 1.78 -5.79 -13.83
CA ARG A 191 0.58 -6.45 -14.36
C ARG A 191 -0.61 -5.47 -14.34
N HIS A 192 -1.78 -5.95 -14.75
CA HIS A 192 -3.02 -5.16 -14.91
C HIS A 192 -3.47 -4.35 -13.67
N LEU A 193 -3.00 -4.68 -12.47
CA LEU A 193 -3.35 -4.02 -11.20
C LEU A 193 -2.13 -3.51 -10.40
N GLY A 194 -1.01 -3.23 -11.05
CA GLY A 194 0.19 -2.69 -10.40
C GLY A 194 1.41 -3.60 -10.55
N LEU A 195 2.34 -3.53 -9.61
CA LEU A 195 3.58 -4.33 -9.68
C LEU A 195 3.30 -5.84 -9.55
N VAL A 196 4.18 -6.65 -10.12
CA VAL A 196 4.27 -8.07 -9.76
C VAL A 196 4.71 -8.17 -8.30
N GLN A 197 4.17 -9.12 -7.54
CA GLN A 197 4.57 -9.30 -6.13
C GLN A 197 6.07 -9.57 -6.04
N ALA A 198 6.75 -8.97 -5.06
CA ALA A 198 8.21 -9.10 -4.96
C ALA A 198 8.68 -10.55 -4.87
N GLY A 199 7.94 -11.42 -4.16
CA GLY A 199 8.26 -12.85 -4.06
C GLY A 199 8.11 -13.65 -5.36
N GLU A 200 7.40 -13.13 -6.36
CA GLU A 200 7.27 -13.76 -7.68
C GLU A 200 8.44 -13.37 -8.61
N VAL A 201 9.22 -12.34 -8.27
CA VAL A 201 10.32 -11.84 -9.09
C VAL A 201 11.65 -12.38 -8.56
N GLY A 202 12.15 -13.44 -9.20
CA GLY A 202 13.37 -14.12 -8.78
C GLY A 202 14.63 -13.23 -8.74
N ASP A 203 14.65 -12.13 -9.50
CA ASP A 203 15.77 -11.19 -9.61
C ASP A 203 15.51 -9.80 -8.97
N MET A 204 14.53 -9.69 -8.07
CA MET A 204 14.10 -8.40 -7.50
C MET A 204 15.25 -7.63 -6.83
N ALA A 205 16.05 -8.32 -5.99
CA ALA A 205 17.17 -7.70 -5.29
C ALA A 205 18.24 -7.19 -6.26
N GLN A 206 18.52 -7.93 -7.34
CA GLN A 206 19.47 -7.54 -8.37
C GLN A 206 18.98 -6.30 -9.13
N ARG A 207 17.68 -6.25 -9.47
CA ARG A 207 17.06 -5.07 -10.12
C ARG A 207 17.17 -3.83 -9.25
N ILE A 208 16.88 -3.94 -7.96
CA ILE A 208 16.99 -2.83 -7.00
C ILE A 208 18.44 -2.36 -6.88
N ALA A 209 19.39 -3.29 -6.75
CA ALA A 209 20.82 -2.95 -6.67
C ALA A 209 21.31 -2.25 -7.95
N ALA A 210 20.88 -2.72 -9.13
CA ALA A 210 21.21 -2.10 -10.39
C ALA A 210 20.61 -0.68 -10.53
N ALA A 211 19.37 -0.46 -10.06
CA ALA A 211 18.77 0.87 -10.00
C ALA A 211 19.57 1.81 -9.08
N ALA A 212 19.98 1.32 -7.91
CA ALA A 212 20.77 2.08 -6.94
C ALA A 212 22.14 2.46 -7.48
N GLN A 213 22.82 1.53 -8.16
CA GLN A 213 24.10 1.77 -8.82
C GLN A 213 23.95 2.83 -9.92
N ALA A 214 23.00 2.65 -10.84
CA ALA A 214 22.78 3.57 -11.94
C ALA A 214 22.42 4.99 -11.45
N LEU A 215 21.69 5.10 -10.33
CA LEU A 215 21.41 6.38 -9.70
C LEU A 215 22.68 7.00 -9.07
N GLY A 216 23.51 6.20 -8.40
CA GLY A 216 24.78 6.65 -7.82
C GLY A 216 25.79 7.11 -8.87
N ASP A 217 25.82 6.46 -10.04
CA ASP A 217 26.66 6.87 -11.18
C ASP A 217 26.25 8.24 -11.76
N SER A 218 25.01 8.68 -11.52
CA SER A 218 24.52 10.01 -11.92
C SER A 218 24.97 11.14 -11.00
N GLY A 219 25.53 10.81 -9.83
CA GLY A 219 26.05 11.77 -8.86
C GLY A 219 25.73 11.40 -7.40
N ALA A 220 26.37 12.12 -6.47
CA ALA A 220 26.12 11.95 -5.05
C ALA A 220 24.69 12.40 -4.68
N LEU A 221 23.93 11.50 -4.07
CA LEU A 221 22.58 11.79 -3.60
C LEU A 221 22.66 12.68 -2.34
N PRO A 222 22.03 13.86 -2.33
CA PRO A 222 22.03 14.72 -1.16
C PRO A 222 21.25 14.07 -0.02
N MET A 223 21.71 14.25 1.21
CA MET A 223 20.95 13.82 2.39
C MET A 223 19.72 14.74 2.56
N PRO A 224 18.52 14.19 2.77
CA PRO A 224 17.34 14.99 3.05
C PRO A 224 17.48 15.78 4.36
N PRO A 225 16.82 16.94 4.48
CA PRO A 225 16.82 17.68 5.74
C PRO A 225 16.10 16.89 6.83
N ALA A 226 16.51 17.12 8.08
CA ALA A 226 15.83 16.56 9.24
C ALA A 226 14.44 17.17 9.42
N VAL A 227 13.51 16.35 9.87
CA VAL A 227 12.16 16.71 10.31
C VAL A 227 12.00 16.29 11.75
N ASP A 228 11.45 17.17 12.57
CA ASP A 228 11.11 16.88 13.96
C ASP A 228 9.78 16.13 14.02
N PHE A 229 9.81 14.89 14.51
CA PHE A 229 8.61 14.08 14.69
C PHE A 229 8.17 14.10 16.15
N ASP A 230 7.18 14.92 16.44
CA ASP A 230 6.56 15.01 17.76
C ASP A 230 5.96 13.67 18.18
N ALA A 231 6.07 13.35 19.47
CA ALA A 231 5.37 12.19 20.00
C ALA A 231 3.85 12.43 19.94
N PRO A 232 3.06 11.41 19.58
CA PRO A 232 1.62 11.57 19.49
C PRO A 232 1.03 11.91 20.88
N PRO A 233 -0.07 12.68 20.94
CA PRO A 233 -0.71 13.01 22.20
C PRO A 233 -1.03 11.74 23.00
N THR A 234 -0.82 11.80 24.31
CA THR A 234 -0.72 10.66 25.25
C THR A 234 -1.89 9.66 25.19
N SER A 235 -3.06 10.06 24.70
CA SER A 235 -4.22 9.18 24.48
C SER A 235 -4.03 8.15 23.36
N ALA A 236 -3.11 8.39 22.42
CA ALA A 236 -2.76 7.43 21.35
C ALA A 236 -1.71 6.39 21.79
N SER A 237 -1.06 6.61 22.94
CA SER A 237 -0.01 5.72 23.49
C SER A 237 -0.50 4.85 24.64
N ALA A 238 -1.78 4.88 24.99
CA ALA A 238 -2.34 3.94 25.96
C ALA A 238 -2.16 2.52 25.40
N ALA A 239 -1.49 1.65 26.16
CA ALA A 239 -1.35 0.25 25.79
C ALA A 239 -2.73 -0.32 25.47
N LEU A 240 -2.89 -0.89 24.27
CA LEU A 240 -4.15 -1.49 23.87
C LEU A 240 -4.53 -2.57 24.90
N PRO A 241 -5.80 -2.64 25.32
CA PRO A 241 -6.21 -3.68 26.26
C PRO A 241 -6.03 -5.05 25.60
N SER A 242 -5.54 -6.04 26.35
CA SER A 242 -5.32 -7.40 25.86
C SER A 242 -6.62 -8.21 25.74
N THR A 243 -7.60 -7.67 25.02
CA THR A 243 -8.96 -8.24 24.87
C THR A 243 -9.00 -9.54 24.08
N LEU A 244 -7.92 -9.88 23.36
CA LEU A 244 -7.77 -11.11 22.59
C LEU A 244 -6.76 -12.08 23.23
N ALA A 245 -6.39 -11.89 24.50
CA ALA A 245 -5.53 -12.85 25.21
C ALA A 245 -6.11 -14.27 25.17
N GLY A 246 -5.29 -15.24 24.77
CA GLY A 246 -5.71 -16.64 24.60
C GLY A 246 -6.46 -16.94 23.29
N VAL A 247 -6.66 -15.94 22.41
CA VAL A 247 -7.28 -16.13 21.10
C VAL A 247 -6.20 -16.38 20.05
N THR A 248 -6.21 -17.58 19.48
CA THR A 248 -5.38 -17.93 18.31
C THR A 248 -6.11 -17.63 17.00
N ILE A 249 -5.51 -16.83 16.13
CA ILE A 249 -6.04 -16.46 14.81
C ILE A 249 -5.17 -17.10 13.72
N ALA A 250 -5.77 -17.98 12.92
CA ALA A 250 -5.13 -18.53 11.72
C ALA A 250 -5.25 -17.55 10.56
N ILE A 251 -4.14 -17.29 9.88
CA ILE A 251 -4.06 -16.34 8.76
C ILE A 251 -3.49 -17.07 7.54
N ALA A 252 -4.24 -17.08 6.44
CA ALA A 252 -3.72 -17.59 5.17
C ALA A 252 -2.59 -16.67 4.68
N ARG A 253 -1.44 -17.23 4.30
CA ARG A 253 -0.29 -16.48 3.80
C ARG A 253 0.50 -17.27 2.77
N ASP A 254 0.29 -16.93 1.51
CA ASP A 254 1.06 -17.39 0.34
C ASP A 254 0.81 -16.48 -0.87
N ALA A 255 1.24 -16.87 -2.07
CA ALA A 255 1.10 -16.05 -3.29
C ALA A 255 -0.35 -15.71 -3.66
N ALA A 256 -1.33 -16.55 -3.28
CA ALA A 256 -2.76 -16.29 -3.52
C ALA A 256 -3.38 -15.40 -2.43
N PHE A 257 -2.81 -15.40 -1.23
CA PHE A 257 -3.31 -14.69 -0.04
C PHE A 257 -2.20 -13.86 0.60
N SER A 258 -1.68 -12.86 -0.12
CA SER A 258 -0.50 -12.08 0.26
C SER A 258 -0.79 -10.63 0.66
N PHE A 259 -2.01 -10.13 0.48
CA PHE A 259 -2.34 -8.72 0.73
C PHE A 259 -2.64 -8.48 2.21
N LEU A 260 -1.59 -8.50 3.01
CA LEU A 260 -1.64 -8.31 4.45
C LEU A 260 -1.10 -6.93 4.83
N TYR A 261 -1.92 -6.15 5.55
CA TYR A 261 -1.42 -4.96 6.22
C TYR A 261 -0.65 -5.35 7.48
N ARG A 262 0.62 -4.97 7.53
CA ARG A 262 1.47 -5.22 8.71
C ARG A 262 0.85 -4.62 9.98
N SER A 263 0.28 -3.42 9.88
CA SER A 263 -0.40 -2.74 10.98
C SER A 263 -1.59 -3.52 11.54
N ASN A 264 -2.30 -4.30 10.72
CA ASN A 264 -3.38 -5.17 11.21
C ASN A 264 -2.81 -6.31 12.06
N LEU A 265 -1.73 -6.95 11.59
CA LEU A 265 -1.07 -8.03 12.34
C LEU A 265 -0.50 -7.54 13.67
N ASP A 266 0.15 -6.37 13.66
CA ASP A 266 0.72 -5.80 14.87
C ASP A 266 -0.37 -5.35 15.86
N THR A 267 -1.50 -4.84 15.36
CA THR A 267 -2.68 -4.52 16.20
C THR A 267 -3.26 -5.77 16.86
N LEU A 268 -3.44 -6.87 16.11
CA LEU A 268 -3.96 -8.12 16.68
C LEU A 268 -3.03 -8.68 17.76
N ARG A 269 -1.71 -8.63 17.54
CA ARG A 269 -0.72 -9.03 18.56
C ARG A 269 -0.75 -8.11 19.78
N ALA A 270 -0.88 -6.80 19.58
CA ALA A 270 -0.97 -5.83 20.68
C ALA A 270 -2.23 -6.04 21.54
N LEU A 271 -3.32 -6.52 20.93
CA LEU A 271 -4.54 -6.95 21.64
C LEU A 271 -4.39 -8.32 22.33
N GLY A 272 -3.23 -8.97 22.23
CA GLY A 272 -2.93 -10.24 22.91
C GLY A 272 -3.23 -11.51 22.11
N ALA A 273 -3.60 -11.39 20.83
CA ALA A 273 -3.87 -12.56 19.99
C ALA A 273 -2.58 -13.28 19.57
N GLU A 274 -2.65 -14.61 19.52
CA GLU A 274 -1.61 -15.44 18.92
C GLU A 274 -1.90 -15.61 17.43
N LEU A 275 -0.94 -15.29 16.57
CA LEU A 275 -1.12 -15.40 15.11
C LEU A 275 -0.38 -16.62 14.59
N CYS A 276 -1.10 -17.53 13.94
CA CYS A 276 -0.52 -18.66 13.21
C CYS A 276 -0.77 -18.51 11.70
N PHE A 277 0.19 -18.93 10.90
CA PHE A 277 0.12 -18.82 9.43
C PHE A 277 0.04 -20.19 8.80
N PHE A 278 -0.73 -20.31 7.72
CA PHE A 278 -0.81 -21.52 6.90
C PHE A 278 -0.92 -21.14 5.42
N SER A 279 -0.54 -22.05 4.53
CA SER A 279 -0.65 -21.84 3.07
C SER A 279 -1.74 -22.72 2.46
N PRO A 280 -2.86 -22.11 2.03
CA PRO A 280 -3.81 -22.77 1.15
C PRO A 280 -3.19 -23.34 -0.13
N LEU A 281 -2.22 -22.68 -0.75
CA LEU A 281 -1.54 -23.15 -1.97
C LEU A 281 -0.66 -24.38 -1.73
N ALA A 282 -0.08 -24.53 -0.54
CA ALA A 282 0.65 -25.73 -0.14
C ALA A 282 -0.25 -26.84 0.42
N ASN A 283 -1.58 -26.72 0.26
CA ASN A 283 -2.58 -27.64 0.81
C ASN A 283 -2.50 -27.85 2.32
N GLN A 284 -2.00 -26.85 3.06
CA GLN A 284 -1.93 -26.93 4.52
C GLN A 284 -3.32 -26.73 5.12
N PRO A 285 -3.74 -27.52 6.12
CA PRO A 285 -5.00 -27.29 6.81
C PRO A 285 -4.90 -26.06 7.72
N VAL A 286 -6.05 -25.49 8.08
CA VAL A 286 -6.15 -24.51 9.17
C VAL A 286 -5.55 -25.12 10.45
N PRO A 287 -4.58 -24.46 11.12
CA PRO A 287 -3.95 -24.99 12.32
C PRO A 287 -4.95 -25.40 13.40
N ALA A 288 -4.71 -26.56 14.01
CA ALA A 288 -5.54 -27.05 15.11
C ALA A 288 -5.55 -26.04 16.27
N GLY A 289 -6.72 -25.82 16.87
CA GLY A 289 -6.89 -24.85 17.97
C GLY A 289 -7.09 -23.39 17.52
N ALA A 290 -7.12 -23.09 16.22
CA ALA A 290 -7.48 -21.76 15.75
C ALA A 290 -8.92 -21.38 16.15
N HIS A 291 -9.06 -20.25 16.83
CA HIS A 291 -10.33 -19.70 17.29
C HIS A 291 -11.00 -18.85 16.21
N ALA A 292 -10.21 -18.18 15.38
CA ALA A 292 -10.67 -17.40 14.23
C ALA A 292 -9.79 -17.64 13.00
N LEU A 293 -10.36 -17.37 11.81
CA LEU A 293 -9.68 -17.49 10.53
C LEU A 293 -9.70 -16.14 9.81
N TYR A 294 -8.56 -15.75 9.22
CA TYR A 294 -8.41 -14.59 8.36
C TYR A 294 -7.87 -15.00 6.99
N LEU A 295 -8.65 -14.76 5.95
CA LEU A 295 -8.27 -14.90 4.55
C LEU A 295 -8.02 -13.51 3.95
N PRO A 296 -6.76 -13.06 3.87
CA PRO A 296 -6.46 -11.74 3.31
C PRO A 296 -6.71 -11.69 1.80
N GLY A 297 -6.58 -10.49 1.23
CA GLY A 297 -6.62 -10.32 -0.21
C GLY A 297 -5.44 -10.99 -0.93
N GLY A 298 -5.52 -10.98 -2.25
CA GLY A 298 -4.49 -11.49 -3.15
C GLY A 298 -5.11 -11.85 -4.49
N TYR A 299 -4.43 -12.71 -5.25
CA TYR A 299 -4.85 -13.10 -6.60
C TYR A 299 -5.12 -14.61 -6.71
N PRO A 300 -6.13 -15.16 -6.03
CA PRO A 300 -6.46 -16.59 -6.11
C PRO A 300 -6.79 -17.05 -7.55
N GLU A 301 -7.24 -16.15 -8.43
CA GLU A 301 -7.48 -16.40 -9.85
C GLU A 301 -6.22 -16.79 -10.63
N LEU A 302 -5.02 -16.48 -10.14
CA LEU A 302 -3.76 -16.91 -10.76
C LEU A 302 -3.37 -18.34 -10.35
N HIS A 303 -4.08 -18.92 -9.39
CA HIS A 303 -3.74 -20.20 -8.77
C HIS A 303 -4.90 -21.21 -8.78
N LEU A 304 -5.83 -21.07 -9.73
CA LEU A 304 -7.04 -21.89 -9.81
C LEU A 304 -6.80 -23.42 -9.75
N PRO A 305 -5.84 -24.01 -10.51
CA PRO A 305 -5.65 -25.46 -10.48
C PRO A 305 -5.19 -25.96 -9.11
N ALA A 306 -4.27 -25.24 -8.46
CA ALA A 306 -3.77 -25.59 -7.13
C ALA A 306 -4.89 -25.47 -6.08
N LEU A 307 -5.60 -24.33 -6.05
CA LEU A 307 -6.66 -24.10 -5.06
C LEU A 307 -7.81 -25.10 -5.19
N ALA A 308 -8.20 -25.47 -6.42
CA ALA A 308 -9.24 -26.47 -6.65
C ALA A 308 -8.81 -27.89 -6.26
N GLY A 309 -7.52 -28.22 -6.43
CA GLY A 309 -6.96 -29.53 -6.08
C GLY A 309 -6.64 -29.70 -4.59
N ASN A 310 -6.49 -28.60 -3.85
CA ASN A 310 -6.05 -28.61 -2.45
C ASN A 310 -7.19 -28.91 -1.47
N THR A 311 -7.55 -30.20 -1.38
CA THR A 311 -8.67 -30.70 -0.58
C THR A 311 -8.50 -30.47 0.93
N ALA A 312 -7.32 -30.69 1.50
CA ALA A 312 -7.10 -30.61 2.94
C ALA A 312 -7.29 -29.18 3.46
N SER A 313 -6.73 -28.19 2.76
CA SER A 313 -6.97 -26.77 3.05
C SER A 313 -8.46 -26.44 2.95
N ARG A 314 -9.09 -26.79 1.83
CA ARG A 314 -10.51 -26.51 1.54
C ARG A 314 -11.44 -27.10 2.61
N GLU A 315 -11.26 -28.37 2.94
CA GLU A 315 -12.06 -29.08 3.94
C GLU A 315 -11.88 -28.50 5.33
N SER A 316 -10.65 -28.16 5.73
CA SER A 316 -10.38 -27.56 7.03
C SER A 316 -11.01 -26.17 7.20
N ILE A 317 -11.00 -25.34 6.15
CA ILE A 317 -11.65 -24.01 6.15
C ILE A 317 -13.17 -24.17 6.25
N CYS A 318 -13.76 -25.09 5.46
CA CYS A 318 -15.18 -25.37 5.54
C CYS A 318 -15.59 -25.93 6.91
N ALA A 319 -14.78 -26.79 7.51
CA ALA A 319 -15.01 -27.33 8.85
C ALA A 319 -14.95 -26.23 9.93
N HIS A 320 -13.98 -25.29 9.84
CA HIS A 320 -13.89 -24.14 10.73
C HIS A 320 -15.16 -23.28 10.68
N HIS A 321 -15.65 -22.97 9.48
CA HIS A 321 -16.90 -22.23 9.29
C HIS A 321 -18.13 -23.02 9.77
N ALA A 322 -18.21 -24.32 9.48
CA ALA A 322 -19.32 -25.18 9.91
C ALA A 322 -19.40 -25.31 11.44
N ALA A 323 -18.27 -25.21 12.15
CA ALA A 323 -18.21 -25.14 13.60
C ALA A 323 -18.68 -23.79 14.20
N GLY A 324 -19.13 -22.85 13.36
CA GLY A 324 -19.63 -21.54 13.80
C GLY A 324 -18.52 -20.58 14.26
N ARG A 325 -17.25 -20.86 13.93
CA ARG A 325 -16.11 -20.03 14.32
C ARG A 325 -15.98 -18.80 13.41
N PRO A 326 -15.51 -17.65 13.93
CA PRO A 326 -15.31 -16.45 13.14
C PRO A 326 -14.37 -16.66 11.94
N LEU A 327 -14.76 -16.11 10.79
CA LEU A 327 -13.98 -16.06 9.56
C LEU A 327 -14.10 -14.65 8.97
N VAL A 328 -12.95 -14.00 8.74
CA VAL A 328 -12.84 -12.72 8.03
C VAL A 328 -12.17 -12.99 6.68
N ALA A 329 -12.75 -12.47 5.60
CA ALA A 329 -12.20 -12.60 4.26
C ALA A 329 -12.25 -11.27 3.52
N GLU A 330 -11.14 -10.90 2.87
CA GLU A 330 -10.97 -9.60 2.21
C GLU A 330 -10.62 -9.80 0.73
N CYS A 331 -11.22 -9.02 -0.17
CA CYS A 331 -10.87 -9.00 -1.61
C CYS A 331 -10.70 -10.42 -2.20
N GLY A 332 -9.50 -10.82 -2.63
CA GLY A 332 -9.19 -12.19 -3.10
C GLY A 332 -9.59 -13.30 -2.11
N GLY A 333 -9.40 -13.08 -0.80
CA GLY A 333 -9.92 -13.94 0.25
C GLY A 333 -11.42 -14.17 0.14
N MET A 334 -12.20 -13.12 -0.13
CA MET A 334 -13.64 -13.23 -0.36
C MET A 334 -13.96 -13.97 -1.66
N LEU A 335 -13.17 -13.77 -2.73
CA LEU A 335 -13.35 -14.50 -3.99
C LEU A 335 -13.16 -16.02 -3.80
N ALA A 336 -12.21 -16.42 -2.95
CA ALA A 336 -12.01 -17.83 -2.61
C ALA A 336 -13.20 -18.45 -1.84
N LEU A 337 -14.05 -17.65 -1.19
CA LEU A 337 -15.26 -18.14 -0.52
C LEU A 337 -16.39 -18.48 -1.49
N LEU A 338 -16.35 -17.99 -2.73
CA LEU A 338 -17.41 -18.23 -3.72
C LEU A 338 -17.50 -19.71 -4.12
N GLU A 339 -18.55 -20.08 -4.84
CA GLU A 339 -18.68 -21.42 -5.43
C GLU A 339 -17.59 -21.71 -6.49
N SER A 340 -17.17 -20.68 -7.20
CA SER A 340 -16.19 -20.78 -8.28
C SER A 340 -15.55 -19.45 -8.60
N LEU A 341 -14.36 -19.50 -9.17
CA LEU A 341 -13.66 -18.33 -9.70
C LEU A 341 -13.27 -18.58 -11.16
N THR A 342 -13.24 -17.51 -11.96
CA THR A 342 -12.83 -17.54 -13.37
C THR A 342 -11.66 -16.59 -13.57
N ASP A 343 -10.62 -17.05 -14.25
CA ASP A 343 -9.46 -16.21 -14.61
C ASP A 343 -9.74 -15.32 -15.83
N ALA A 344 -8.77 -14.47 -16.19
CA ALA A 344 -8.87 -13.59 -17.36
C ALA A 344 -8.91 -14.36 -18.71
N ALA A 345 -8.45 -15.61 -18.74
CA ALA A 345 -8.49 -16.49 -19.91
C ALA A 345 -9.82 -17.27 -20.03
N GLY A 346 -10.71 -17.14 -19.05
CA GLY A 346 -12.01 -17.81 -19.02
C GLY A 346 -11.98 -19.20 -18.38
N HIS A 347 -10.85 -19.65 -17.83
CA HIS A 347 -10.80 -20.90 -17.08
C HIS A 347 -11.54 -20.74 -15.75
N ARG A 348 -12.45 -21.67 -15.46
CA ARG A 348 -13.25 -21.67 -14.24
C ARG A 348 -12.87 -22.85 -13.36
N ALA A 349 -12.69 -22.61 -12.07
CA ALA A 349 -12.42 -23.65 -11.09
C ALA A 349 -13.33 -23.53 -9.86
N PRO A 350 -13.70 -24.66 -9.22
CA PRO A 350 -14.46 -24.64 -7.96
C PRO A 350 -13.63 -24.07 -6.82
N MET A 351 -14.28 -23.30 -5.95
CA MET A 351 -13.66 -22.68 -4.77
C MET A 351 -14.31 -23.25 -3.49
N LEU A 352 -14.33 -22.52 -2.36
CA LEU A 352 -14.82 -23.06 -1.08
C LEU A 352 -16.35 -23.27 -1.05
N GLY A 353 -17.13 -22.51 -1.83
CA GLY A 353 -18.59 -22.64 -1.88
C GLY A 353 -19.30 -22.22 -0.59
N LEU A 354 -18.69 -21.34 0.21
CA LEU A 354 -19.28 -20.79 1.44
C LEU A 354 -20.17 -19.57 1.16
N LEU A 355 -19.96 -18.89 0.04
CA LEU A 355 -20.78 -17.78 -0.45
C LEU A 355 -21.38 -18.11 -1.83
N PRO A 356 -22.66 -17.77 -2.07
CA PRO A 356 -23.28 -17.95 -3.38
C PRO A 356 -22.62 -17.01 -4.40
N GLY A 357 -22.34 -17.53 -5.60
CA GLY A 357 -21.89 -16.69 -6.72
C GLY A 357 -23.03 -15.85 -7.33
N PRO A 358 -22.74 -14.74 -8.04
CA PRO A 358 -23.76 -14.00 -8.77
C PRO A 358 -24.40 -14.91 -9.83
N ARG A 359 -25.67 -15.28 -9.60
CA ARG A 359 -26.52 -15.96 -10.58
C ARG A 359 -26.99 -14.93 -11.60
N GLY A 360 -26.33 -14.86 -12.75
CA GLY A 360 -26.90 -14.18 -13.91
C GLY A 360 -28.16 -14.95 -14.36
N ASN A 361 -29.32 -14.28 -14.42
CA ASN A 361 -30.52 -14.86 -15.02
C ASN A 361 -30.23 -15.21 -16.50
N GLY A 362 -30.16 -16.50 -16.82
CA GLY A 362 -30.37 -17.04 -18.18
C GLY A 362 -29.35 -16.72 -19.29
N GLY A 363 -28.15 -16.24 -18.96
CA GLY A 363 -27.05 -16.05 -19.91
C GLY A 363 -25.70 -16.46 -19.29
N PRO A 364 -24.59 -16.53 -20.06
CA PRO A 364 -23.28 -16.82 -19.48
C PRO A 364 -23.01 -15.86 -18.31
N PRO A 365 -22.45 -16.35 -17.19
CA PRO A 365 -22.39 -15.60 -15.94
C PRO A 365 -21.68 -14.27 -16.16
N ARG A 366 -22.43 -13.17 -16.11
CA ARG A 366 -21.85 -11.83 -15.97
C ARG A 366 -21.41 -11.68 -14.53
N GLN A 367 -20.14 -12.00 -14.28
CA GLN A 367 -19.45 -11.54 -13.09
C GLN A 367 -19.49 -10.01 -13.04
N PRO A 368 -19.37 -9.38 -11.85
CA PRO A 368 -19.02 -7.97 -11.80
C PRO A 368 -17.75 -7.79 -12.62
N ARG A 369 -17.90 -7.17 -13.80
CA ARG A 369 -16.75 -6.58 -14.49
C ARG A 369 -16.11 -5.68 -13.45
N TYR A 370 -14.84 -5.89 -13.16
CA TYR A 370 -14.03 -4.94 -12.41
C TYR A 370 -14.38 -3.55 -12.92
N ALA A 371 -15.07 -2.76 -12.09
CA ALA A 371 -15.24 -1.35 -12.38
C ALA A 371 -13.83 -0.79 -12.41
N GLN A 372 -13.41 -0.26 -13.55
CA GLN A 372 -12.20 0.54 -13.62
C GLN A 372 -12.26 1.59 -12.50
N PRO A 373 -11.15 1.91 -11.81
CA PRO A 373 -11.14 2.95 -10.80
C PRO A 373 -11.23 4.32 -11.49
N GLY A 374 -12.44 4.65 -11.94
CA GLY A 374 -12.87 5.96 -12.37
C GLY A 374 -14.13 6.29 -11.59
N ALA A 375 -13.95 7.04 -10.49
CA ALA A 375 -15.03 7.63 -9.70
C ALA A 375 -16.07 6.66 -9.08
N ALA A 376 -15.64 5.75 -8.19
CA ALA A 376 -16.57 5.07 -7.29
C ALA A 376 -16.56 5.73 -5.90
N ARG A 377 -17.65 6.43 -5.58
CA ARG A 377 -17.90 6.99 -4.25
C ARG A 377 -17.93 5.88 -3.19
N ARG A 378 -17.09 6.07 -2.17
CA ARG A 378 -17.18 5.64 -0.76
C ARG A 378 -18.34 4.68 -0.41
N ARG A 379 -17.99 3.44 -0.07
CA ARG A 379 -18.57 2.61 1.02
C ARG A 379 -17.72 1.34 1.17
N GLY A 380 -17.02 1.20 2.30
CA GLY A 380 -16.36 -0.06 2.66
C GLY A 380 -17.41 -1.12 2.97
N ALA A 381 -17.37 -2.24 2.27
CA ALA A 381 -18.24 -3.38 2.52
C ALA A 381 -17.46 -4.42 3.35
N TRP A 382 -17.72 -4.43 4.66
CA TRP A 382 -17.33 -5.53 5.55
C TRP A 382 -18.41 -6.61 5.45
N ALA A 383 -18.06 -7.80 4.98
CA ALA A 383 -18.98 -8.94 5.06
C ALA A 383 -18.81 -9.62 6.41
N HIS A 384 -19.60 -9.21 7.40
CA HIS A 384 -19.86 -10.04 8.57
C HIS A 384 -20.90 -11.09 8.19
N LEU A 385 -20.53 -12.37 8.23
CA LEU A 385 -21.47 -13.49 8.14
C LEU A 385 -21.97 -13.80 9.55
N PRO A 386 -23.22 -13.45 9.92
CA PRO A 386 -23.74 -13.79 11.23
C PRO A 386 -24.02 -15.31 11.32
N PRO A 387 -23.85 -15.92 12.50
CA PRO A 387 -24.35 -17.27 12.75
C PRO A 387 -25.88 -17.27 12.63
N ARG A 388 -26.44 -18.29 11.98
CA ARG A 388 -27.88 -18.41 11.68
C ARG A 388 -28.72 -18.39 12.96
N ALA A 389 -29.54 -17.36 13.17
CA ALA A 389 -30.77 -17.45 13.98
C ALA A 389 -31.81 -16.36 13.60
N HIS A 390 -32.99 -16.85 13.20
CA HIS A 390 -34.33 -16.25 13.20
C HIS A 390 -34.63 -14.81 12.72
N ARG A 391 -35.54 -14.76 11.73
CA ARG A 391 -36.26 -13.61 11.17
C ARG A 391 -36.89 -12.71 12.24
N ARG A 392 -36.79 -11.38 12.07
CA ARG A 392 -37.94 -10.46 11.99
C ARG A 392 -37.53 -9.10 11.40
N ALA A 393 -38.46 -8.54 10.64
CA ALA A 393 -38.28 -7.43 9.70
C ALA A 393 -38.26 -6.05 10.37
N LEU A 394 -37.58 -5.10 9.73
CA LEU A 394 -38.01 -3.70 9.68
C LEU A 394 -37.66 -3.13 8.30
N ALA A 395 -38.70 -2.90 7.52
CA ALA A 395 -38.67 -2.19 6.25
C ALA A 395 -38.83 -0.70 6.52
N CYS A 396 -38.11 0.15 5.78
CA CYS A 396 -38.66 1.43 5.36
C CYS A 396 -38.09 1.86 4.02
N ARG A 397 -39.04 2.28 3.16
CA ARG A 397 -38.97 2.45 1.71
C ARG A 397 -38.21 3.71 1.29
N ALA A 398 -37.61 3.64 0.10
CA ALA A 398 -37.28 4.80 -0.72
C ALA A 398 -38.55 5.38 -1.36
N ALA A 399 -38.62 6.71 -1.49
CA ALA A 399 -39.60 7.40 -2.32
C ALA A 399 -38.88 8.41 -3.23
N HIS A 400 -39.33 8.44 -4.49
CA HIS A 400 -38.81 9.20 -5.62
C HIS A 400 -39.22 10.69 -5.63
N ALA A 401 -38.30 11.50 -6.19
CA ALA A 401 -38.42 12.61 -7.15
C ALA A 401 -39.64 13.58 -7.20
N GLY A 402 -39.29 14.88 -7.20
CA GLY A 402 -39.86 15.94 -8.06
C GLY A 402 -40.48 17.15 -7.31
N PRO A 403 -40.57 18.37 -7.89
CA PRO A 403 -39.91 18.95 -9.08
C PRO A 403 -39.23 20.32 -8.80
N ALA A 404 -38.71 20.95 -9.86
CA ALA A 404 -37.91 22.18 -9.88
C ALA A 404 -38.73 23.51 -9.95
N ALA A 405 -38.00 24.60 -9.66
CA ALA A 405 -38.17 26.03 -10.02
C ALA A 405 -38.96 26.95 -9.05
N PRO A 406 -38.77 28.30 -9.08
CA PRO A 406 -37.76 29.13 -9.76
C PRO A 406 -36.98 30.12 -8.83
N ARG A 407 -35.92 30.74 -9.37
CA ARG A 407 -35.25 31.94 -8.80
C ARG A 407 -36.09 33.20 -9.02
N PRO A 408 -35.88 34.26 -8.21
CA PRO A 408 -35.98 35.61 -8.74
C PRO A 408 -34.79 36.53 -8.40
N ALA A 409 -34.56 37.44 -9.37
CA ALA A 409 -33.75 38.67 -9.44
C ALA A 409 -32.26 38.62 -9.09
#